data_AF-A0A523AR39-F1
#
_entry.id   AF-A0A523AR39-F1
#
_cell.length_a   1.000
_cell.length_b   1.000
_cell.length_c   1.000
_cell.angle_alpha   90.00
_cell.angle_beta   90.00
_cell.angle_gamma   90.00
#
_symmetry.space_group_name_H-M   'P 1'
#
loop_
_entity.id
_entity.type
_entity.pdbx_description
1 polymer ?
#
loop_
_entity_poly.entity_id
_entity_poly.type
_entity_poly.pdbx_seq_one_letter_code
_entity_poly.pdbx_strand_id
1 'polypeptide(L)'
;MKYVIDAPEGITPSLSDPGFREAWIEEARSLAEEFTPEYLSLGNEVNDYFLLHPSDLEPYLSLVSEAYSAVKLVSPKTKVLVVLSYNHLLQENQWDLLTLLENRVDLIGLTTYPYQVFASPEDLPQDYYLRLSRYTRKPLAFTEIGWSSSGTSGENEQARFLLRFLELTKGMELEMVNWLFLHDTTLTGIPAYIAHPDTGTVALKRVDGSEKEVYRIWKALKELKGSG
;
A
#
# COMPACT_ATOMS: atom_id res chain seq x y z
N MET A 1 2.31 4.38 19.29
CA MET A 1 2.14 2.99 18.81
C MET A 1 3.49 2.30 18.96
N LYS A 2 3.55 1.04 19.41
CA LYS A 2 4.81 0.27 19.45
C LYS A 2 4.76 -0.72 18.29
N TYR A 3 5.62 -0.53 17.30
CA TYR A 3 5.81 -1.51 16.25
C TYR A 3 6.61 -2.69 16.83
N VAL A 4 6.10 -3.90 16.68
CA VAL A 4 6.75 -5.14 17.15
C VAL A 4 6.63 -6.19 16.06
N ILE A 5 7.63 -7.06 15.96
CA ILE A 5 7.52 -8.28 15.16
C ILE A 5 6.65 -9.24 15.96
N ASP A 6 5.61 -9.76 15.33
CA ASP A 6 4.82 -10.87 15.85
C ASP A 6 5.29 -12.17 15.22
N ALA A 7 5.18 -13.28 15.94
CA ALA A 7 5.62 -14.59 15.48
C ALA A 7 4.72 -15.71 16.04
N PRO A 8 4.58 -16.85 15.32
CA PRO A 8 3.90 -18.02 15.84
C PRO A 8 4.49 -18.50 17.18
N GLU A 9 3.67 -19.21 17.96
CA GLU A 9 4.11 -19.77 19.24
C GLU A 9 5.38 -20.63 19.07
N GLY A 10 6.39 -20.38 19.90
CA GLY A 10 7.66 -21.10 19.86
C GLY A 10 8.69 -20.56 18.86
N ILE A 11 8.35 -19.57 18.04
CA ILE A 11 9.28 -18.89 17.12
C ILE A 11 9.75 -17.57 17.74
N THR A 12 11.05 -17.27 17.61
CA THR A 12 11.61 -16.00 18.08
C THR A 12 11.19 -14.87 17.11
N PRO A 13 10.53 -13.80 17.57
CA PRO A 13 10.06 -12.72 16.69
C PRO A 13 11.21 -11.80 16.27
N SER A 14 12.06 -12.27 15.37
CA SER A 14 13.21 -11.52 14.85
C SER A 14 13.45 -11.83 13.38
N LEU A 15 13.65 -10.77 12.58
CA LEU A 15 13.99 -10.89 11.16
C LEU A 15 15.37 -11.54 10.91
N SER A 16 16.20 -11.65 11.95
CA SER A 16 17.49 -12.33 11.91
C SER A 16 17.45 -13.76 12.46
N ASP A 17 16.35 -14.19 13.08
CA ASP A 17 16.24 -15.54 13.63
C ASP A 17 16.02 -16.56 12.49
N PRO A 18 16.84 -17.63 12.39
CA PRO A 18 16.70 -18.59 11.31
C PRO A 18 15.33 -19.29 11.26
N GLY A 19 14.75 -19.62 12.42
CA GLY A 19 13.44 -20.28 12.48
C GLY A 19 12.31 -19.37 12.02
N PHE A 20 12.35 -18.10 12.41
CA PHE A 20 11.41 -17.09 11.90
C PHE A 20 11.51 -16.95 10.38
N ARG A 21 12.73 -16.83 9.86
CA ARG A 21 12.97 -16.66 8.43
C ARG A 21 12.47 -17.85 7.62
N GLU A 22 12.78 -19.07 8.07
CA GLU A 22 12.31 -20.30 7.43
C GLU A 22 10.78 -20.36 7.39
N ALA A 23 10.12 -20.11 8.53
CA ALA A 23 8.66 -20.10 8.62
C ALA A 23 8.03 -19.05 7.68
N TRP A 24 8.59 -17.84 7.64
CA TRP A 24 8.06 -16.76 6.81
C TRP A 24 8.23 -17.02 5.30
N ILE A 25 9.40 -17.55 4.90
CA ILE A 25 9.66 -17.94 3.50
C ILE A 25 8.73 -19.08 3.08
N GLU A 26 8.57 -20.09 3.93
CA GLU A 26 7.75 -21.26 3.63
C GLU A 26 6.26 -20.91 3.52
N GLU A 27 5.76 -20.01 4.37
CA GLU A 27 4.40 -19.48 4.27
C GLU A 27 4.18 -18.77 2.92
N ALA A 28 5.07 -17.84 2.55
CA ALA A 28 4.98 -17.12 1.29
C ALA A 28 5.03 -18.08 0.07
N ARG A 29 5.91 -19.08 0.10
CA ARG A 29 6.01 -20.13 -0.92
C ARG A 29 4.73 -20.95 -1.01
N SER A 30 4.20 -21.40 0.13
CA SER A 30 3.01 -22.26 0.19
C SER A 30 1.77 -21.52 -0.30
N LEU A 31 1.56 -20.26 0.10
CA LEU A 31 0.48 -19.42 -0.42
C LEU A 31 0.58 -19.22 -1.93
N ALA A 32 1.79 -19.03 -2.46
CA ALA A 32 2.01 -18.90 -3.89
C ALA A 32 1.74 -20.20 -4.66
N GLU A 33 2.14 -21.35 -4.11
CA GLU A 33 1.91 -22.67 -4.70
C GLU A 33 0.42 -23.06 -4.70
N GLU A 34 -0.28 -22.83 -3.60
CA GLU A 34 -1.68 -23.22 -3.44
C GLU A 34 -2.63 -22.32 -4.23
N PHE A 35 -2.47 -20.99 -4.12
CA PHE A 35 -3.43 -20.04 -4.68
C PHE A 35 -3.02 -19.45 -6.02
N THR A 36 -1.74 -19.54 -6.40
CA THR A 36 -1.19 -18.93 -7.63
C THR A 36 -1.65 -17.48 -7.85
N PRO A 37 -1.56 -16.59 -6.84
CA PRO A 37 -2.17 -15.28 -6.91
C PRO A 37 -1.49 -14.42 -7.99
N GLU A 38 -2.23 -13.50 -8.60
CA GLU A 38 -1.65 -12.55 -9.57
C GLU A 38 -0.61 -11.64 -8.89
N TYR A 39 -0.87 -11.26 -7.63
CA TYR A 39 0.02 -10.43 -6.81
C TYR A 39 0.19 -11.03 -5.40
N LEU A 40 1.39 -10.98 -4.85
CA LEU A 40 1.68 -11.36 -3.46
C LEU A 40 2.54 -10.28 -2.78
N SER A 41 1.98 -9.62 -1.77
CA SER A 41 2.70 -8.63 -0.98
C SER A 41 3.49 -9.30 0.14
N LEU A 42 4.75 -8.89 0.28
CA LEU A 42 5.69 -9.33 1.31
C LEU A 42 5.86 -8.30 2.45
N GLY A 43 4.92 -7.37 2.56
CA GLY A 43 4.87 -6.40 3.64
C GLY A 43 3.98 -5.22 3.31
N ASN A 44 3.23 -4.72 4.29
CA ASN A 44 2.40 -3.54 4.17
C ASN A 44 2.98 -2.37 4.98
N GLU A 45 3.19 -1.22 4.33
CA GLU A 45 3.70 0.02 4.95
C GLU A 45 4.97 -0.17 5.80
N VAL A 46 5.90 -1.01 5.32
CA VAL A 46 7.03 -1.49 6.13
C VAL A 46 8.01 -0.40 6.54
N ASN A 47 8.04 0.73 5.83
CA ASN A 47 8.90 1.87 6.13
C ASN A 47 8.60 2.49 7.50
N ASP A 48 7.38 2.35 8.01
CA ASP A 48 6.99 2.84 9.35
C ASP A 48 7.69 2.05 10.45
N TYR A 49 7.80 0.73 10.27
CA TYR A 49 8.55 -0.13 11.17
C TYR A 49 10.05 0.23 11.13
N PHE A 50 10.63 0.36 9.94
CA PHE A 50 12.07 0.62 9.79
C PHE A 50 12.51 2.03 10.18
N LEU A 51 11.57 2.99 10.25
CA LEU A 51 11.84 4.30 10.84
C LEU A 51 12.28 4.16 12.31
N LEU A 52 11.63 3.27 13.06
CA LEU A 52 11.91 3.05 14.48
C LEU A 52 12.92 1.92 14.73
N HIS A 53 13.05 1.00 13.77
CA HIS A 53 13.90 -0.19 13.85
C HIS A 53 14.87 -0.29 12.66
N PRO A 54 15.74 0.71 12.44
CA PRO A 54 16.59 0.74 11.26
C PRO A 54 17.61 -0.41 11.19
N SER A 55 18.00 -0.98 12.34
CA SER A 55 18.90 -2.16 12.39
C SER A 55 18.32 -3.40 11.74
N ASP A 56 16.98 -3.46 11.61
CA ASP A 56 16.27 -4.63 11.11
C ASP A 56 16.00 -4.56 9.60
N LEU A 57 16.35 -3.43 8.95
CA LEU A 57 16.14 -3.22 7.51
C LEU A 57 16.93 -4.21 6.64
N GLU A 58 18.23 -4.37 6.88
CA GLU A 58 19.06 -5.31 6.11
C GLU A 58 18.60 -6.77 6.26
N PRO A 59 18.34 -7.28 7.49
CA PRO A 59 17.71 -8.59 7.68
C PRO A 59 16.42 -8.77 6.88
N TYR A 60 15.55 -7.75 6.84
CA TYR A 60 14.32 -7.76 6.05
C TYR A 60 14.58 -7.81 4.55
N LEU A 61 15.48 -6.97 4.02
CA LEU A 61 15.80 -6.94 2.59
C LEU A 61 16.35 -8.28 2.09
N SER A 62 17.17 -8.96 2.90
CA SER A 62 17.59 -10.34 2.60
C SER A 62 16.41 -11.31 2.61
N LEU A 63 15.56 -11.23 3.64
CA LEU A 63 14.36 -12.09 3.77
C LEU A 63 13.41 -11.95 2.58
N VAL A 64 13.15 -10.72 2.13
CA VAL A 64 12.35 -10.43 0.92
C VAL A 64 12.96 -11.09 -0.30
N SER A 65 14.28 -11.05 -0.46
CA SER A 65 14.97 -11.63 -1.63
C SER A 65 14.91 -13.17 -1.65
N GLU A 66 15.03 -13.79 -0.47
CA GLU A 66 14.91 -15.23 -0.30
C GLU A 66 13.47 -15.71 -0.54
N ALA A 67 12.48 -15.04 0.03
CA ALA A 67 11.08 -15.37 -0.21
C ALA A 67 10.65 -15.09 -1.66
N TYR A 68 11.11 -13.99 -2.28
CA TYR A 68 10.91 -13.75 -3.71
C TYR A 68 11.38 -14.96 -4.52
N SER A 69 12.60 -15.45 -4.27
CA SER A 69 13.17 -16.59 -4.98
C SER A 69 12.35 -17.87 -4.77
N ALA A 70 11.91 -18.13 -3.54
CA ALA A 70 11.06 -19.28 -3.20
C ALA A 70 9.68 -19.21 -3.89
N VAL A 71 9.03 -18.04 -3.88
CA VAL A 71 7.76 -17.79 -4.57
C VAL A 71 7.92 -18.00 -6.07
N LYS A 72 8.97 -17.46 -6.69
CA LYS A 72 9.20 -17.59 -8.13
C LYS A 72 9.47 -19.02 -8.59
N LEU A 73 9.98 -19.88 -7.70
CA LEU A 73 10.21 -21.29 -8.00
C LEU A 73 8.89 -22.06 -8.21
N VAL A 74 7.85 -21.74 -7.42
CA VAL A 74 6.57 -22.46 -7.44
C VAL A 74 5.47 -21.73 -8.22
N SER A 75 5.53 -20.40 -8.28
CA SER A 75 4.59 -19.55 -9.03
C SER A 75 5.32 -18.43 -9.77
N PRO A 76 6.01 -18.72 -10.89
CA PRO A 76 6.85 -17.75 -11.60
C PRO A 76 6.08 -16.54 -12.15
N LYS A 77 4.76 -16.66 -12.33
CA LYS A 77 3.89 -15.59 -12.82
C LYS A 77 3.36 -14.66 -11.72
N THR A 78 3.34 -15.09 -10.45
CA THR A 78 2.90 -14.24 -9.34
C THR A 78 3.81 -13.04 -9.23
N LYS A 79 3.27 -11.82 -9.32
CA LYS A 79 4.03 -10.59 -9.14
C LYS A 79 4.22 -10.30 -7.65
N VAL A 80 5.46 -10.22 -7.21
CA VAL A 80 5.82 -9.98 -5.81
C VAL A 80 6.08 -8.50 -5.60
N LEU A 81 5.55 -7.94 -4.52
CA LEU A 81 5.69 -6.53 -4.15
C LEU A 81 5.94 -6.34 -2.65
N VAL A 82 6.44 -5.17 -2.30
CA VAL A 82 6.48 -4.64 -0.92
C VAL A 82 5.81 -3.27 -0.95
N VAL A 83 4.96 -2.99 0.03
CA VAL A 83 4.20 -1.74 0.09
C VAL A 83 4.86 -0.76 1.07
N LEU A 84 5.00 0.50 0.64
CA LEU A 84 5.47 1.61 1.47
C LEU A 84 4.34 2.63 1.67
N SER A 85 4.26 3.24 2.85
CA SER A 85 3.45 4.43 3.08
C SER A 85 4.08 5.61 2.34
N TYR A 86 3.42 6.10 1.29
CA TYR A 86 3.95 7.21 0.49
C TYR A 86 4.06 8.49 1.33
N ASN A 87 3.06 8.74 2.18
CA ASN A 87 3.02 9.89 3.05
C ASN A 87 4.21 9.91 4.03
N HIS A 88 4.51 8.80 4.69
CA HIS A 88 5.63 8.72 5.61
C HIS A 88 6.98 8.69 4.89
N LEU A 89 7.07 8.03 3.74
CA LEU A 89 8.25 8.09 2.87
C LEU A 89 8.63 9.54 2.54
N LEU A 90 7.64 10.39 2.24
CA LEU A 90 7.84 11.83 2.00
C LEU A 90 8.27 12.59 3.26
N GLN A 91 7.55 12.41 4.37
CA GLN A 91 7.76 13.15 5.62
C GLN A 91 9.12 12.85 6.25
N GLU A 92 9.51 11.58 6.21
CA GLU A 92 10.73 11.07 6.85
C GLU A 92 11.90 10.92 5.88
N ASN A 93 11.73 11.38 4.63
CA ASN A 93 12.76 11.36 3.59
C ASN A 93 13.37 9.97 3.34
N GLN A 94 12.54 8.91 3.32
CA GLN A 94 12.97 7.51 3.19
C GLN A 94 13.08 7.03 1.72
N TRP A 95 13.46 7.91 0.80
CA TRP A 95 13.47 7.63 -0.64
C TRP A 95 14.38 6.46 -1.04
N ASP A 96 15.47 6.25 -0.31
CA ASP A 96 16.43 5.17 -0.58
C ASP A 96 15.81 3.78 -0.51
N LEU A 97 14.69 3.60 0.21
CA LEU A 97 13.95 2.34 0.26
C LEU A 97 13.46 1.89 -1.12
N LEU A 98 13.12 2.82 -2.02
CA LEU A 98 12.71 2.50 -3.38
C LEU A 98 13.86 1.84 -4.16
N THR A 99 15.06 2.40 -4.05
CA THR A 99 16.27 1.86 -4.67
C THR A 99 16.66 0.51 -4.08
N LEU A 100 16.56 0.36 -2.75
CA LEU A 100 16.90 -0.88 -2.04
C LEU A 100 15.97 -2.04 -2.39
N LEU A 101 14.71 -1.75 -2.71
CA LEU A 101 13.72 -2.74 -3.14
C LEU A 101 13.73 -3.00 -4.64
N GLU A 102 14.27 -2.09 -5.46
CA GLU A 102 14.19 -2.15 -6.93
C GLU A 102 14.66 -3.50 -7.52
N ASN A 103 15.65 -4.18 -6.94
CA ASN A 103 16.11 -5.48 -7.48
C ASN A 103 15.57 -6.70 -6.70
N ARG A 104 14.57 -6.50 -5.84
CA ARG A 104 14.05 -7.53 -4.91
C ARG A 104 12.60 -7.90 -5.15
N VAL A 105 11.89 -7.10 -5.94
CA VAL A 105 10.45 -7.24 -6.22
C VAL A 105 10.16 -6.98 -7.70
N ASP A 106 8.98 -7.41 -8.16
CA ASP A 106 8.53 -7.16 -9.53
C ASP A 106 7.97 -5.75 -9.71
N LEU A 107 7.39 -5.19 -8.64
CA LEU A 107 6.80 -3.85 -8.58
C LEU A 107 6.83 -3.29 -7.15
N ILE A 108 6.72 -1.97 -7.03
CA ILE A 108 6.66 -1.28 -5.73
C ILE A 108 5.21 -0.97 -5.40
N GLY A 109 4.77 -1.39 -4.21
CA GLY A 109 3.47 -1.03 -3.65
C GLY A 109 3.54 0.31 -2.92
N LEU A 110 2.48 1.10 -3.01
CA LEU A 110 2.34 2.37 -2.30
C LEU A 110 0.94 2.50 -1.72
N THR A 111 0.85 2.90 -0.45
CA THR A 111 -0.37 3.52 0.09
C THR A 111 -0.26 5.04 0.02
N THR A 112 -1.36 5.75 -0.17
CA THR A 112 -1.37 7.23 -0.15
C THR A 112 -2.66 7.80 0.39
N TYR A 113 -2.51 8.66 1.41
CA TYR A 113 -3.58 9.33 2.14
C TYR A 113 -3.26 10.82 2.34
N PRO A 114 -3.23 11.64 1.27
CA PRO A 114 -2.72 13.00 1.38
C PRO A 114 -3.56 13.94 2.26
N TYR A 115 -4.82 13.59 2.53
CA TYR A 115 -5.71 14.33 3.44
C TYR A 115 -5.17 14.45 4.88
N GLN A 116 -4.19 13.63 5.26
CA GLN A 116 -3.52 13.72 6.57
C GLN A 116 -2.61 14.95 6.68
N VAL A 117 -2.25 15.57 5.54
CA VAL A 117 -1.32 16.72 5.46
C VAL A 117 -1.96 17.91 4.76
N PHE A 118 -2.76 17.66 3.73
CA PHE A 118 -3.36 18.69 2.88
C PHE A 118 -4.85 18.83 3.17
N ALA A 119 -5.33 20.08 3.23
CA ALA A 119 -6.74 20.36 3.48
C ALA A 119 -7.61 20.14 2.24
N SER A 120 -7.07 20.42 1.04
CA SER A 120 -7.76 20.21 -0.24
C SER A 120 -6.89 19.44 -1.23
N PRO A 121 -7.46 18.63 -2.14
CA PRO A 121 -6.70 17.92 -3.16
C PRO A 121 -5.84 18.83 -4.06
N GLU A 122 -6.28 20.06 -4.32
CA GLU A 122 -5.59 21.04 -5.17
C GLU A 122 -4.32 21.59 -4.52
N ASP A 123 -4.19 21.44 -3.19
CA ASP A 123 -2.97 21.82 -2.48
C ASP A 123 -1.82 20.82 -2.77
N LEU A 124 -2.12 19.66 -3.37
CA LEU A 124 -1.11 18.70 -3.78
C LEU A 124 -0.20 19.31 -4.85
N PRO A 125 1.13 19.33 -4.63
CA PRO A 125 2.10 19.80 -5.60
C PRO A 125 1.94 19.11 -6.96
N GLN A 126 2.20 19.83 -8.05
CA GLN A 126 2.06 19.27 -9.40
C GLN A 126 2.98 18.07 -9.66
N ASP A 127 4.11 17.99 -8.94
CA ASP A 127 5.05 16.87 -9.03
C ASP A 127 4.87 15.82 -7.93
N TYR A 128 3.75 15.85 -7.19
CA TYR A 128 3.57 15.08 -5.96
C TYR A 128 3.91 13.60 -6.15
N TYR A 129 3.37 12.90 -7.15
CA TYR A 129 3.71 11.49 -7.43
C TYR A 129 4.87 11.32 -8.43
N LEU A 130 5.10 12.30 -9.32
CA LEU A 130 6.16 12.23 -10.33
C LEU A 130 7.57 12.10 -9.74
N ARG A 131 7.77 12.54 -8.49
CA ARG A 131 9.04 12.38 -7.76
C ARG A 131 9.52 10.93 -7.66
N LEU A 132 8.61 9.96 -7.64
CA LEU A 132 8.93 8.52 -7.58
C LEU A 132 9.86 8.08 -8.74
N SER A 133 9.67 8.67 -9.93
CA SER A 133 10.47 8.36 -11.13
C SER A 133 11.97 8.69 -10.99
N ARG A 134 12.34 9.48 -9.98
CA ARG A 134 13.74 9.81 -9.68
C ARG A 134 14.46 8.68 -8.92
N TYR A 135 13.70 7.77 -8.29
CA TYR A 135 14.24 6.78 -7.35
C TYR A 135 13.95 5.33 -7.75
N THR A 136 12.96 5.09 -8.61
CA THR A 136 12.72 3.75 -9.15
C THR A 136 12.16 3.81 -10.56
N ARG A 137 12.48 2.79 -11.35
CA ARG A 137 11.90 2.52 -12.67
C ARG A 137 10.94 1.33 -12.64
N LYS A 138 10.67 0.74 -11.47
CA LYS A 138 9.72 -0.35 -11.35
C LYS A 138 8.31 0.13 -11.63
N PRO A 139 7.44 -0.74 -12.18
CA PRO A 139 6.00 -0.50 -12.16
C PRO A 139 5.55 -0.19 -10.73
N LEU A 140 4.56 0.70 -10.62
CA LEU A 140 4.01 1.12 -9.35
C LEU A 140 2.60 0.55 -9.18
N ALA A 141 2.30 0.02 -8.00
CA ALA A 141 0.94 -0.32 -7.58
C ALA A 141 0.55 0.59 -6.43
N PHE A 142 -0.44 1.45 -6.63
CA PHE A 142 -1.11 2.12 -5.53
C PHE A 142 -2.11 1.14 -4.91
N THR A 143 -1.65 0.36 -3.94
CA THR A 143 -2.41 -0.71 -3.30
C THR A 143 -3.49 -0.17 -2.37
N GLU A 144 -3.32 1.07 -1.89
CA GLU A 144 -4.35 1.79 -1.16
C GLU A 144 -4.27 3.28 -1.49
N ILE A 145 -5.36 3.83 -2.02
CA ILE A 145 -5.54 5.27 -2.12
C ILE A 145 -6.81 5.66 -1.39
N GLY A 146 -6.82 6.86 -0.82
CA GLY A 146 -8.02 7.34 -0.16
C GLY A 146 -7.97 8.79 0.26
N TRP A 147 -9.17 9.33 0.41
CA TRP A 147 -9.40 10.64 0.99
C TRP A 147 -10.63 10.54 1.89
N SER A 148 -10.52 11.01 3.13
CA SER A 148 -11.63 10.97 4.10
C SER A 148 -12.85 11.73 3.58
N SER A 149 -14.05 11.18 3.78
CA SER A 149 -15.30 11.91 3.52
C SER A 149 -15.89 12.57 4.78
N SER A 150 -15.14 12.62 5.88
CA SER A 150 -15.53 13.24 7.16
C SER A 150 -14.40 14.04 7.81
N GLY A 151 -14.69 14.61 8.99
CA GLY A 151 -13.72 15.36 9.78
C GLY A 151 -13.51 16.75 9.19
N THR A 152 -12.29 17.03 8.75
CA THR A 152 -11.92 18.28 8.05
C THR A 152 -12.21 18.23 6.54
N SER A 153 -12.83 17.15 6.06
CA SER A 153 -13.07 16.86 4.65
C SER A 153 -14.52 16.44 4.40
N GLY A 154 -14.93 16.31 3.14
CA GLY A 154 -16.24 15.85 2.70
C GLY A 154 -16.18 14.94 1.47
N GLU A 155 -17.34 14.42 1.06
CA GLU A 155 -17.46 13.58 -0.14
C GLU A 155 -17.02 14.31 -1.41
N ASN A 156 -17.16 15.64 -1.45
CA ASN A 156 -16.71 16.44 -2.59
C ASN A 156 -15.18 16.44 -2.72
N GLU A 157 -14.46 16.68 -1.62
CA GLU A 157 -12.99 16.58 -1.57
C GLU A 157 -12.54 15.17 -1.94
N GLN A 158 -13.25 14.15 -1.45
CA GLN A 158 -12.96 12.75 -1.79
C GLN A 158 -13.05 12.48 -3.30
N ALA A 159 -14.11 12.98 -3.94
CA ALA A 159 -14.28 12.88 -5.39
C ALA A 159 -13.21 13.68 -6.16
N ARG A 160 -12.92 14.91 -5.72
CA ARG A 160 -11.87 15.76 -6.30
C ARG A 160 -10.48 15.14 -6.16
N PHE A 161 -10.21 14.44 -5.06
CA PHE A 161 -8.95 13.72 -4.89
C PHE A 161 -8.74 12.65 -5.96
N LEU A 162 -9.76 11.85 -6.28
CA LEU A 162 -9.62 10.86 -7.35
C LEU A 162 -9.27 11.51 -8.70
N LEU A 163 -9.94 12.60 -9.04
CA LEU A 163 -9.65 13.35 -10.28
C LEU A 163 -8.23 13.93 -10.28
N ARG A 164 -7.81 14.51 -9.15
CA ARG A 164 -6.47 15.06 -8.97
C ARG A 164 -5.40 13.97 -9.01
N PHE A 165 -5.64 12.81 -8.40
CA PHE A 165 -4.76 11.65 -8.46
C PHE A 165 -4.53 11.20 -9.91
N LEU A 166 -5.61 11.08 -10.70
CA LEU A 166 -5.53 10.71 -12.12
C LEU A 166 -4.76 11.74 -12.95
N GLU A 167 -4.92 13.02 -12.65
CA GLU A 167 -4.15 14.10 -13.28
C GLU A 167 -2.65 13.99 -12.93
N LEU A 168 -2.33 13.89 -11.64
CA LEU A 168 -0.96 13.86 -11.13
C LEU A 168 -0.18 12.60 -11.49
N THR A 169 -0.90 11.51 -11.80
CA THR A 169 -0.31 10.24 -12.25
C THR A 169 -0.35 10.05 -13.76
N LYS A 170 -0.83 11.05 -14.50
CA LYS A 170 -0.92 10.98 -15.96
C LYS A 170 0.46 10.73 -16.59
N GLY A 171 0.58 9.64 -17.34
CA GLY A 171 1.82 9.24 -18.01
C GLY A 171 2.78 8.42 -17.15
N MET A 172 2.43 8.13 -15.89
CA MET A 172 3.14 7.15 -15.07
C MET A 172 2.75 5.72 -15.45
N GLU A 173 3.69 4.79 -15.33
CA GLU A 173 3.43 3.35 -15.48
C GLU A 173 2.85 2.80 -14.18
N LEU A 174 1.52 2.72 -14.14
CA LEU A 174 0.78 2.17 -13.00
C LEU A 174 0.29 0.76 -13.35
N GLU A 175 0.68 -0.22 -12.53
CA GLU A 175 0.17 -1.58 -12.60
C GLU A 175 -1.26 -1.65 -12.03
N MET A 176 -1.46 -1.05 -10.85
CA MET A 176 -2.71 -1.13 -10.10
C MET A 176 -2.98 0.18 -9.38
N VAL A 177 -4.27 0.53 -9.30
CA VAL A 177 -4.80 1.57 -8.41
C VAL A 177 -5.99 0.98 -7.67
N ASN A 178 -5.88 0.85 -6.36
CA ASN A 178 -6.92 0.30 -5.50
C ASN A 178 -7.35 1.34 -4.47
N TRP A 179 -8.66 1.59 -4.40
CA TRP A 179 -9.24 2.50 -3.42
C TRP A 179 -9.51 1.76 -2.11
N LEU A 180 -9.17 2.37 -0.96
CA LEU A 180 -9.36 1.75 0.34
C LEU A 180 -10.87 1.62 0.67
N PHE A 181 -11.32 0.37 0.82
CA PHE A 181 -12.67 -0.07 1.17
C PHE A 181 -13.80 0.25 0.18
N LEU A 182 -14.72 -0.71 0.06
CA LEU A 182 -15.95 -0.54 -0.71
C LEU A 182 -17.06 0.14 0.11
N HIS A 183 -17.17 -0.15 1.41
CA HIS A 183 -18.20 0.38 2.30
C HIS A 183 -17.56 1.04 3.51
N ASP A 184 -18.14 2.17 3.92
CA ASP A 184 -17.80 2.78 5.19
C ASP A 184 -18.02 1.75 6.30
N THR A 185 -17.12 1.77 7.26
CA THR A 185 -17.15 0.81 8.35
C THR A 185 -17.29 1.56 9.66
N THR A 186 -18.23 1.08 10.48
CA THR A 186 -18.27 1.45 11.89
C THR A 186 -17.25 0.57 12.59
N LEU A 187 -16.06 1.11 12.83
CA LEU A 187 -15.00 0.40 13.53
C LEU A 187 -15.40 0.25 15.01
N THR A 188 -16.04 -0.87 15.35
CA THR A 188 -16.43 -1.24 16.73
C THR A 188 -15.72 -2.51 17.16
N GLY A 189 -15.04 -2.53 18.31
CA GLY A 189 -14.35 -3.72 18.84
C GLY A 189 -13.08 -3.42 19.62
N ILE A 190 -12.40 -4.47 20.13
CA ILE A 190 -11.06 -4.39 20.75
C ILE A 190 -10.14 -3.65 19.77
N PRO A 191 -9.33 -2.67 20.20
CA PRO A 191 -8.69 -1.77 19.26
C PRO A 191 -7.59 -2.49 18.48
N ALA A 192 -7.85 -2.80 17.21
CA ALA A 192 -6.94 -2.25 16.22
C ALA A 192 -6.97 -0.75 16.49
N TYR A 193 -5.89 -0.19 17.03
CA TYR A 193 -5.84 1.24 17.33
C TYR A 193 -6.20 1.96 16.04
N ILE A 194 -7.38 2.60 16.01
CA ILE A 194 -7.79 3.37 14.86
C ILE A 194 -6.83 4.55 14.82
N ALA A 195 -5.87 4.52 13.89
CA ALA A 195 -4.86 5.57 13.77
C ALA A 195 -5.52 6.94 13.54
N HIS A 196 -6.66 6.95 12.85
CA HIS A 196 -7.50 8.13 12.68
C HIS A 196 -8.99 7.77 12.55
N PRO A 197 -9.92 8.37 13.32
CA PRO A 197 -11.36 8.03 13.26
C PRO A 197 -11.96 8.16 11.87
N ASP A 198 -11.39 9.04 11.04
CA ASP A 198 -11.81 9.26 9.67
C ASP A 198 -11.41 8.14 8.69
N THR A 199 -10.54 7.20 9.06
CA THR A 199 -10.20 6.05 8.18
C THR A 199 -11.44 5.23 7.83
N GLY A 200 -12.44 5.18 8.73
CA GLY A 200 -13.70 4.48 8.50
C GLY A 200 -14.60 5.12 7.43
N THR A 201 -14.31 6.35 7.00
CA THR A 201 -15.12 7.10 6.00
C THR A 201 -14.41 7.27 4.65
N VAL A 202 -13.25 6.63 4.47
CA VAL A 202 -12.51 6.68 3.19
C VAL A 202 -13.23 5.90 2.08
N ALA A 203 -14.16 5.01 2.40
CA ALA A 203 -14.72 4.06 1.44
C ALA A 203 -15.57 4.72 0.34
N LEU A 204 -15.81 3.95 -0.72
CA LEU A 204 -16.59 4.35 -1.90
C LEU A 204 -18.10 4.47 -1.65
N LYS A 205 -18.65 3.72 -0.69
CA LYS A 205 -20.08 3.71 -0.34
C LYS A 205 -20.25 3.95 1.14
N ARG A 206 -21.42 4.48 1.52
CA ARG A 206 -21.79 4.61 2.94
C ARG A 206 -22.09 3.25 3.55
N VAL A 207 -22.25 3.23 4.88
CA VAL A 207 -22.55 2.02 5.67
C VAL A 207 -23.81 1.30 5.15
N ASP A 208 -24.81 2.05 4.66
CA ASP A 208 -26.06 1.51 4.12
C ASP A 208 -25.96 1.03 2.65
N GLY A 209 -24.77 1.09 2.05
CA GLY A 209 -24.53 0.72 0.66
C GLY A 209 -24.87 1.81 -0.36
N SER A 210 -25.38 2.97 0.07
CA SER A 210 -25.61 4.10 -0.83
C SER A 210 -24.29 4.64 -1.38
N GLU A 211 -24.30 4.99 -2.66
CA GLU A 211 -23.11 5.45 -3.37
C GLU A 211 -22.68 6.85 -2.89
N LYS A 212 -21.38 7.04 -2.66
CA LYS A 212 -20.78 8.36 -2.59
C LYS A 212 -20.44 8.88 -3.97
N GLU A 213 -20.16 10.17 -4.07
CA GLU A 213 -19.79 10.82 -5.34
C GLU A 213 -18.60 10.13 -6.02
N VAL A 214 -17.54 9.80 -5.26
CA VAL A 214 -16.33 9.14 -5.77
C VAL A 214 -16.63 7.79 -6.44
N TYR A 215 -17.60 7.01 -5.94
CA TYR A 215 -17.96 5.72 -6.55
C TYR A 215 -18.57 5.88 -7.94
N ARG A 216 -19.31 6.96 -8.17
CA ARG A 216 -19.87 7.27 -9.48
C ARG A 216 -18.77 7.60 -10.49
N ILE A 217 -17.72 8.29 -10.05
CA ILE A 217 -16.53 8.56 -10.89
C ILE A 217 -15.82 7.25 -11.24
N TRP A 218 -15.61 6.34 -10.29
CA TRP A 218 -15.04 5.01 -10.57
C TRP A 218 -15.84 4.22 -11.61
N LYS A 219 -17.18 4.22 -11.52
CA LYS A 219 -18.04 3.59 -12.53
C LYS A 219 -17.85 4.21 -13.92
N ALA A 220 -17.82 5.54 -14.01
CA ALA A 220 -17.61 6.24 -15.27
C ALA A 220 -16.23 5.92 -15.90
N LEU A 221 -15.17 5.84 -15.09
CA LEU A 221 -13.83 5.45 -15.56
C LEU A 221 -13.81 4.03 -16.13
N LYS A 222 -14.56 3.10 -15.53
CA LYS A 222 -14.69 1.73 -16.04
C LYS A 222 -15.36 1.69 -17.42
N GLU A 223 -16.40 2.50 -17.61
CA GLU A 223 -17.13 2.59 -18.89
C GLU A 223 -16.25 3.18 -20.00
N LEU A 224 -15.42 4.17 -19.69
CA LEU A 224 -14.46 4.73 -20.65
C LEU A 224 -13.45 3.70 -21.15
N LYS A 225 -12.97 2.78 -20.30
CA LYS A 225 -12.06 1.70 -20.72
C LYS A 225 -12.71 0.66 -21.63
N GLY A 226 -14.03 0.46 -21.54
CA GLY A 226 -14.77 -0.50 -22.38
C GLY A 226 -15.17 0.04 -23.75
N SER A 227 -14.84 1.31 -24.05
CA SER A 227 -15.29 2.04 -25.24
C SER A 227 -14.20 2.23 -26.31
N GLY A 228 -13.00 1.69 -26.09
CA GLY A 228 -11.86 1.72 -27.01
C GLY A 228 -11.34 0.31 -27.29
#